data_AF-A0A3D2EH43-F1
#
_entry.id   AF-A0A3D2EH43-F1
#
_cell.length_a   1.000
_cell.length_b   1.000
_cell.length_c   1.000
_cell.angle_alpha   90.00
_cell.angle_beta   90.00
_cell.angle_gamma   90.00
#
_symmetry.space_group_name_H-M   'P 1'
#
loop_
_entity.id
_entity.type
_entity.pdbx_description
1 polymer ?
#
loop_
_entity_poly.entity_id
_entity_poly.type
_entity_poly.pdbx_seq_one_letter_code
_entity_poly.pdbx_strand_id
1 'polypeptide(L)'
;MVLLLMGCGVQKNVDFKNEKQVRNQNSREMVGCVDEAKSFDSTHDFPYENMQAVSDEVYEVLKDAYGKMDFSVEFKGGNIEDNSEYIYAGLKRTEQEMKKIDEHFDPHEYIYYVFDMDGDSLPEICVWKYMTYIFKYDAEEDKVHLWHEIKSPWEQVFGTNKLGWNWEGVRCSMCRLDQNGDTVSGVCFMEEAAWSNGKETFLVTMPFDLSDDQKFVWTEKMENEAYYSREDDLFFFPVTKEQYQELTKRFYESETLTDQERKKVGYTYDELSGKKMCEQCTKMKAIYL
;
A
#
# COMPACT_ATOMS: atom_id res chain seq x y z
N MET A 1 30.68 3.40 -15.79
CA MET A 1 31.13 4.46 -14.88
C MET A 1 30.03 4.63 -13.86
N VAL A 2 30.17 3.95 -12.72
CA VAL A 2 29.15 3.90 -11.66
C VAL A 2 29.31 5.17 -10.84
N LEU A 3 28.32 6.06 -10.90
CA LEU A 3 28.27 7.21 -10.00
C LEU A 3 27.59 6.75 -8.70
N LEU A 4 28.40 6.61 -7.65
CA LEU A 4 27.93 6.81 -6.28
C LEU A 4 27.47 8.25 -6.12
N LEU A 5 26.29 8.46 -5.57
CA LEU A 5 25.98 9.65 -4.78
C LEU A 5 25.54 9.18 -3.40
N MET A 6 26.42 9.44 -2.43
CA MET A 6 26.20 9.23 -1.02
C MET A 6 25.21 10.25 -0.46
N GLY A 7 24.56 9.84 0.64
CA GLY A 7 23.46 10.49 1.30
C GLY A 7 23.67 11.93 1.78
N CYS A 8 22.54 12.61 1.94
CA CYS A 8 22.13 13.20 3.20
C CYS A 8 20.76 13.87 3.02
N GLY A 9 19.87 13.68 4.00
CA GLY A 9 18.83 14.66 4.27
C GLY A 9 17.41 14.16 4.09
N VAL A 10 16.90 13.51 5.14
CA VAL A 10 15.51 13.66 5.59
C VAL A 10 14.48 13.43 4.48
N GLN A 11 14.27 12.16 4.12
CA GLN A 11 12.93 11.78 3.68
C GLN A 11 12.03 11.99 4.89
N LYS A 12 11.33 13.14 4.88
CA LYS A 12 10.20 13.35 5.78
C LYS A 12 9.29 12.17 5.55
N ASN A 13 9.30 11.29 6.56
CA ASN A 13 8.33 10.27 6.84
C ASN A 13 7.02 10.60 6.11
N VAL A 14 6.57 9.67 5.25
CA VAL A 14 5.14 9.39 5.17
C VAL A 14 4.64 9.50 6.60
N ASP A 15 3.69 10.38 6.86
CA ASP A 15 3.26 10.73 8.21
C ASP A 15 2.44 9.54 8.79
N PHE A 16 3.10 8.39 8.96
CA PHE A 16 2.75 7.29 9.85
C PHE A 16 2.69 7.76 11.31
N LYS A 17 2.71 9.07 11.63
CA LYS A 17 2.72 9.54 13.03
C LYS A 17 1.43 9.20 13.77
N ASN A 18 0.28 9.19 13.09
CA ASN A 18 -0.98 8.76 13.70
C ASN A 18 -1.03 7.22 13.82
N GLU A 19 -0.58 6.48 12.81
CA GLU A 19 -0.49 5.01 12.88
C GLU A 19 0.57 4.49 13.86
N LYS A 20 1.71 5.20 14.02
CA LYS A 20 2.78 4.85 14.96
C LYS A 20 2.36 4.98 16.41
N GLN A 21 1.34 5.77 16.74
CA GLN A 21 0.82 5.84 18.11
C GLN A 21 -0.04 4.63 18.47
N VAL A 22 -0.83 4.10 17.52
CA VAL A 22 -1.66 2.90 17.72
C VAL A 22 -0.81 1.63 17.63
N ARG A 23 0.11 1.53 16.65
CA ARG A 23 1.10 0.42 16.58
C ARG A 23 1.95 0.33 17.85
N ASN A 24 2.34 1.48 18.44
CA ASN A 24 3.14 1.55 19.67
C ASN A 24 2.53 0.83 20.88
N GLN A 25 1.21 0.67 21.00
CA GLN A 25 0.63 0.00 22.17
C GLN A 25 0.62 -1.53 22.05
N ASN A 26 0.35 -2.05 20.85
CA ASN A 26 0.43 -3.49 20.60
C ASN A 26 1.89 -3.95 20.44
N SER A 27 2.77 -3.17 19.82
CA SER A 27 4.19 -3.52 19.71
C SER A 27 4.94 -3.41 21.05
N ARG A 28 4.66 -2.42 21.90
CA ARG A 28 5.35 -2.31 23.21
C ARG A 28 5.04 -3.43 24.20
N GLU A 29 3.85 -4.04 24.13
CA GLU A 29 3.56 -5.25 24.91
C GLU A 29 4.24 -6.50 24.31
N MET A 30 4.48 -6.53 22.99
CA MET A 30 5.15 -7.65 22.30
C MET A 30 6.68 -7.55 22.25
N VAL A 31 7.25 -6.34 22.35
CA VAL A 31 8.70 -6.11 22.52
C VAL A 31 9.21 -6.65 23.87
N GLY A 32 8.32 -6.87 24.83
CA GLY A 32 8.65 -7.57 26.09
C GLY A 32 8.86 -9.08 25.94
N CYS A 33 8.53 -9.67 24.79
CA CYS A 33 8.53 -11.13 24.58
C CYS A 33 9.58 -11.64 23.59
N VAL A 34 10.22 -10.76 22.81
CA VAL A 34 11.24 -11.17 21.85
C VAL A 34 12.62 -10.96 22.46
N ASP A 35 13.49 -11.96 22.29
CA ASP A 35 14.90 -11.89 22.71
C ASP A 35 15.51 -10.59 22.16
N GLU A 36 16.05 -9.73 23.04
CA GLU A 36 16.72 -8.49 22.65
C GLU A 36 17.78 -8.73 21.55
N ALA A 37 18.35 -9.95 21.51
CA ALA A 37 19.31 -10.39 20.50
C ALA A 37 18.74 -10.49 19.07
N LYS A 38 17.41 -10.49 18.88
CA LYS A 38 16.74 -10.51 17.57
C LYS A 38 15.96 -9.23 17.26
N SER A 39 16.27 -8.14 17.97
CA SER A 39 15.72 -6.82 17.72
C SER A 39 16.76 -5.89 17.08
N PHE A 40 16.43 -5.39 15.89
CA PHE A 40 17.32 -4.60 15.04
C PHE A 40 16.72 -3.21 14.75
N ASP A 41 17.57 -2.24 14.44
CA ASP A 41 17.09 -0.88 14.13
C ASP A 41 16.34 -0.87 12.80
N SER A 42 16.84 -1.59 11.79
CA SER A 42 16.21 -1.77 10.48
C SER A 42 16.34 -3.22 9.99
N THR A 43 15.55 -3.58 8.97
CA THR A 43 15.78 -4.80 8.20
C THR A 43 17.18 -4.82 7.56
N HIS A 44 17.83 -3.67 7.37
CA HIS A 44 19.22 -3.57 6.92
C HIS A 44 20.22 -4.26 7.86
N ASP A 45 19.91 -4.29 9.15
CA ASP A 45 20.82 -4.80 10.18
C ASP A 45 20.58 -6.30 10.46
N PHE A 46 19.65 -6.93 9.75
CA PHE A 46 19.35 -8.34 9.93
C PHE A 46 20.56 -9.24 9.57
N PRO A 47 20.79 -10.32 10.33
CA PRO A 47 21.91 -11.23 10.10
C PRO A 47 21.60 -12.26 9.00
N TYR A 48 21.31 -11.79 7.78
CA TYR A 48 20.82 -12.60 6.65
C TYR A 48 21.62 -13.88 6.38
N GLU A 49 22.95 -13.82 6.54
CA GLU A 49 23.83 -14.99 6.33
C GLU A 49 23.49 -16.14 7.28
N ASN A 50 23.11 -15.81 8.52
CA ASN A 50 22.88 -16.74 9.63
C ASN A 50 21.39 -17.03 9.87
N MET A 51 20.49 -16.40 9.11
CA MET A 51 19.06 -16.68 9.19
C MET A 51 18.76 -18.11 8.75
N GLN A 52 17.89 -18.76 9.52
CA GLN A 52 17.32 -20.07 9.23
C GLN A 52 15.82 -19.91 8.99
N ALA A 53 15.30 -20.68 8.03
CA ALA A 53 13.88 -20.74 7.82
C ALA A 53 13.16 -21.22 9.09
N VAL A 54 11.96 -20.69 9.31
CA VAL A 54 11.08 -21.11 10.40
C VAL A 54 10.77 -22.59 10.33
N SER A 55 10.44 -23.16 11.48
CA SER A 55 9.97 -24.53 11.60
C SER A 55 8.60 -24.72 10.93
N ASP A 56 8.27 -25.97 10.57
CA ASP A 56 6.97 -26.33 9.99
C ASP A 56 5.79 -25.86 10.86
N GLU A 57 5.93 -25.91 12.18
CA GLU A 57 4.90 -25.45 13.13
C GLU A 57 4.62 -23.95 13.00
N VAL A 58 5.66 -23.12 12.91
CA VAL A 58 5.51 -21.68 12.72
C VAL A 58 5.01 -21.37 11.31
N TYR A 59 5.47 -22.14 10.31
CA TYR A 59 4.99 -22.01 8.93
C TYR A 59 3.48 -22.26 8.81
N GLU A 60 2.93 -23.31 9.44
CA GLU A 60 1.50 -23.59 9.39
C GLU A 60 0.66 -22.45 10.01
N VAL A 61 1.18 -21.78 11.05
CA VAL A 61 0.54 -20.59 11.63
C VAL A 61 0.53 -19.42 10.64
N LEU A 62 1.67 -19.16 9.98
CA LEU A 62 1.75 -18.13 8.93
C LEU A 62 0.77 -18.44 7.79
N LYS A 63 0.73 -19.70 7.35
CA LYS A 63 -0.13 -20.15 6.27
C LYS A 63 -1.61 -19.99 6.58
N ASP A 64 -2.06 -20.35 7.77
CA ASP A 64 -3.44 -20.13 8.22
C ASP A 64 -3.81 -18.64 8.18
N ALA A 65 -2.93 -17.77 8.67
CA ALA A 65 -3.18 -16.34 8.70
C ALA A 65 -3.20 -15.69 7.30
N TYR A 66 -2.25 -16.03 6.43
CA TYR A 66 -2.28 -15.61 5.02
C TYR A 66 -3.53 -16.13 4.30
N GLY A 67 -4.02 -17.32 4.68
CA GLY A 67 -5.28 -17.88 4.18
C GLY A 67 -6.50 -17.00 4.50
N LYS A 68 -6.51 -16.33 5.65
CA LYS A 68 -7.60 -15.45 6.11
C LYS A 68 -7.56 -14.06 5.48
N MET A 69 -6.42 -13.65 4.92
CA MET A 69 -6.30 -12.34 4.29
C MET A 69 -7.15 -12.22 3.03
N ASP A 70 -7.74 -11.03 2.86
CA ASP A 70 -8.41 -10.64 1.64
C ASP A 70 -7.43 -9.95 0.67
N PHE A 71 -6.88 -10.75 -0.25
CA PHE A 71 -6.11 -10.24 -1.38
C PHE A 71 -6.98 -9.87 -2.59
N SER A 72 -8.31 -9.97 -2.52
CA SER A 72 -9.15 -9.72 -3.71
C SER A 72 -9.04 -8.26 -4.19
N VAL A 73 -9.05 -8.12 -5.52
CA VAL A 73 -9.08 -6.85 -6.23
C VAL A 73 -10.51 -6.56 -6.63
N GLU A 74 -11.05 -5.48 -6.10
CA GLU A 74 -12.36 -4.97 -6.47
C GLU A 74 -12.29 -3.45 -6.53
N PHE A 75 -12.67 -2.88 -7.67
CA PHE A 75 -12.88 -1.45 -7.82
C PHE A 75 -14.39 -1.23 -7.86
N LYS A 76 -14.99 -1.00 -6.70
CA LYS A 76 -16.45 -0.89 -6.61
C LYS A 76 -16.94 0.27 -7.44
N GLY A 77 -17.84 -0.09 -8.35
CA GLY A 77 -18.20 0.72 -9.50
C GLY A 77 -18.85 2.02 -9.09
N GLY A 78 -18.09 3.10 -9.24
CA GLY A 78 -18.60 4.40 -9.63
C GLY A 78 -19.01 4.35 -11.10
N ASN A 79 -20.20 3.81 -11.40
CA ASN A 79 -20.77 3.97 -12.73
C ASN A 79 -20.96 5.48 -12.97
N ILE A 80 -20.16 6.06 -13.86
CA ILE A 80 -20.15 7.52 -14.08
C ILE A 80 -21.53 8.02 -14.48
N GLU A 81 -22.27 7.24 -15.28
CA GLU A 81 -23.59 7.64 -15.75
C GLU A 81 -24.56 7.87 -14.58
N ASP A 82 -24.51 7.01 -13.56
CA ASP A 82 -25.38 7.07 -12.39
C ASP A 82 -24.96 8.19 -11.40
N ASN A 83 -23.68 8.61 -11.43
CA ASN A 83 -23.11 9.59 -10.51
C ASN A 83 -22.55 10.86 -11.21
N SER A 84 -22.97 11.13 -12.43
CA SER A 84 -22.33 12.12 -13.31
C SER A 84 -22.31 13.54 -12.74
N GLU A 85 -23.39 13.99 -12.10
CA GLU A 85 -23.46 15.30 -11.45
C GLU A 85 -22.51 15.39 -10.24
N TYR A 86 -22.47 14.33 -9.41
CA TYR A 86 -21.60 14.24 -8.24
C TYR A 86 -20.12 14.26 -8.66
N ILE A 87 -19.75 13.44 -9.65
CA ILE A 87 -18.38 13.36 -10.17
C ILE A 87 -17.96 14.68 -10.80
N TYR A 88 -18.84 15.33 -11.57
CA TYR A 88 -18.53 16.62 -12.19
C TYR A 88 -18.31 17.73 -11.15
N ALA A 89 -19.17 17.77 -10.11
CA ALA A 89 -19.02 18.72 -9.02
C ALA A 89 -17.71 18.49 -8.26
N GLY A 90 -17.43 17.23 -7.90
CA GLY A 90 -16.19 16.78 -7.27
C GLY A 90 -14.96 17.15 -8.09
N LEU A 91 -14.92 16.80 -9.39
CA LEU A 91 -13.79 17.08 -10.29
C LEU A 91 -13.44 18.58 -10.30
N LYS A 92 -14.46 19.43 -10.41
CA LYS A 92 -14.25 20.89 -10.43
C LYS A 92 -13.65 21.41 -9.12
N ARG A 93 -13.98 20.82 -7.97
CA ARG A 93 -13.39 21.19 -6.67
C ARG A 93 -12.02 20.57 -6.47
N THR A 94 -11.81 19.33 -6.91
CA THR A 94 -10.50 18.67 -6.97
C THR A 94 -9.50 19.50 -7.77
N GLU A 95 -9.88 20.06 -8.92
CA GLU A 95 -9.01 20.97 -9.68
C GLU A 95 -8.58 22.21 -8.86
N GLN A 96 -9.46 22.73 -8.01
CA GLN A 96 -9.15 23.90 -7.18
C GLN A 96 -8.16 23.55 -6.08
N GLU A 97 -8.28 22.37 -5.46
CA GLU A 97 -7.32 21.89 -4.48
C GLU A 97 -5.98 21.51 -5.13
N MET A 98 -6.00 20.85 -6.29
CA MET A 98 -4.78 20.49 -7.01
C MET A 98 -3.94 21.71 -7.40
N LYS A 99 -4.56 22.84 -7.74
CA LYS A 99 -3.84 24.11 -7.99
C LYS A 99 -3.13 24.68 -6.75
N LYS A 100 -3.52 24.27 -5.55
CA LYS A 100 -2.83 24.65 -4.30
C LYS A 100 -1.67 23.70 -4.01
N ILE A 101 -1.74 22.47 -4.49
CA ILE A 101 -0.72 21.42 -4.30
C ILE A 101 0.39 21.57 -5.35
N ASP A 102 0.01 21.75 -6.62
CA ASP A 102 0.90 21.92 -7.76
C ASP A 102 0.55 23.23 -8.50
N GLU A 103 1.44 24.21 -8.40
CA GLU A 103 1.27 25.53 -9.03
C GLU A 103 1.26 25.46 -10.57
N HIS A 104 1.83 24.39 -11.14
CA HIS A 104 1.88 24.12 -12.58
C HIS A 104 0.82 23.11 -13.03
N PHE A 105 -0.19 22.84 -12.19
CA PHE A 105 -1.22 21.86 -12.47
C PHE A 105 -1.96 22.15 -13.79
N ASP A 106 -1.77 21.27 -14.78
CA ASP A 106 -2.63 21.13 -15.96
C ASP A 106 -3.45 19.84 -15.83
N PRO A 107 -4.79 19.92 -15.72
CA PRO A 107 -5.63 18.73 -15.54
C PRO A 107 -5.51 17.71 -16.67
N HIS A 108 -5.08 18.09 -17.88
CA HIS A 108 -4.94 17.17 -19.02
C HIS A 108 -3.65 16.34 -18.97
N GLU A 109 -2.73 16.61 -18.03
CA GLU A 109 -1.50 15.84 -17.83
C GLU A 109 -1.61 14.76 -16.75
N TYR A 110 -2.82 14.53 -16.22
CA TYR A 110 -3.10 13.56 -15.17
C TYR A 110 -4.09 12.49 -15.66
N ILE A 111 -3.99 11.29 -15.08
CA ILE A 111 -5.03 10.26 -15.15
C ILE A 111 -5.87 10.35 -13.89
N TYR A 112 -7.16 10.12 -14.05
CA TYR A 112 -8.11 10.13 -12.96
C TYR A 112 -8.67 8.73 -12.78
N TYR A 113 -8.55 8.16 -11.58
CA TYR A 113 -9.30 6.95 -11.23
C TYR A 113 -10.54 7.34 -10.44
N VAL A 114 -11.70 6.83 -10.85
CA VAL A 114 -13.00 7.17 -10.22
C VAL A 114 -13.70 5.89 -9.80
N PHE A 115 -13.74 5.64 -8.50
CA PHE A 115 -14.34 4.46 -7.89
C PHE A 115 -14.53 4.70 -6.39
N ASP A 116 -15.37 3.88 -5.75
CA ASP A 116 -15.57 3.88 -4.30
C ASP A 116 -14.29 3.37 -3.61
N MET A 117 -13.44 4.29 -3.16
CA MET A 117 -12.14 3.99 -2.58
C MET A 117 -12.26 3.68 -1.09
N ASP A 118 -13.16 4.35 -0.37
CA ASP A 118 -13.29 4.18 1.08
C ASP A 118 -14.41 3.20 1.51
N GLY A 119 -15.20 2.72 0.54
CA GLY A 119 -16.24 1.71 0.72
C GLY A 119 -17.59 2.28 1.16
N ASP A 120 -17.81 3.60 1.11
CA ASP A 120 -19.07 4.25 1.50
C ASP A 120 -20.13 4.30 0.39
N SER A 121 -19.86 3.67 -0.76
CA SER A 121 -20.70 3.65 -1.97
C SER A 121 -20.75 4.95 -2.77
N LEU A 122 -19.96 5.96 -2.43
CA LEU A 122 -19.73 7.14 -3.26
C LEU A 122 -18.32 7.07 -3.87
N PRO A 123 -18.12 7.58 -5.10
CA PRO A 123 -16.82 7.51 -5.73
C PRO A 123 -15.87 8.61 -5.25
N GLU A 124 -14.63 8.26 -4.95
CA GLU A 124 -13.51 9.19 -4.82
C GLU A 124 -12.89 9.49 -6.20
N ILE A 125 -12.20 10.63 -6.28
CA ILE A 125 -11.39 11.01 -7.44
C ILE A 125 -9.92 10.91 -7.06
N CYS A 126 -9.25 9.88 -7.60
CA CYS A 126 -7.80 9.72 -7.50
C CYS A 126 -7.14 10.46 -8.66
N VAL A 127 -6.24 11.42 -8.39
CA VAL A 127 -5.49 12.17 -9.39
C VAL A 127 -4.06 11.64 -9.44
N TRP A 128 -3.67 11.03 -10.56
CA TRP A 128 -2.39 10.32 -10.72
C TRP A 128 -1.53 10.87 -11.86
N LYS A 129 -0.21 10.96 -11.59
CA LYS A 129 0.85 11.19 -12.59
C LYS A 129 2.19 10.58 -12.14
N TYR A 130 2.65 10.99 -10.97
CA TYR A 130 3.83 10.45 -10.29
C TYR A 130 3.51 10.07 -8.83
N MET A 131 2.74 10.94 -8.19
CA MET A 131 2.07 10.71 -6.91
C MET A 131 0.57 10.55 -7.15
N THR A 132 -0.14 10.00 -6.17
CA THR A 132 -1.61 9.90 -6.21
C THR A 132 -2.21 10.72 -5.10
N TYR A 133 -3.15 11.60 -5.44
CA TYR A 133 -3.96 12.35 -4.48
C TYR A 133 -5.39 11.86 -4.57
N ILE A 134 -5.97 11.41 -3.45
CA ILE A 134 -7.31 10.84 -3.40
C ILE A 134 -8.24 11.85 -2.75
N PHE A 135 -9.24 12.31 -3.50
CA PHE A 135 -10.19 13.31 -3.02
C PHE A 135 -11.57 12.70 -2.83
N LYS A 136 -12.15 12.98 -1.66
CA LYS A 136 -13.54 12.68 -1.32
C LYS A 136 -14.38 13.93 -1.46
N TYR A 137 -15.50 13.85 -2.18
CA TYR A 137 -16.42 14.97 -2.37
C TYR A 137 -17.56 14.92 -1.34
N ASP A 138 -17.80 16.03 -0.66
CA ASP A 138 -18.95 16.23 0.20
C ASP A 138 -19.99 17.08 -0.54
N ALA A 139 -21.10 16.44 -0.90
CA ALA A 139 -22.19 17.08 -1.63
C ALA A 139 -23.03 18.04 -0.76
N GLU A 140 -23.04 17.87 0.57
CA GLU A 140 -23.75 18.76 1.48
C GLU A 140 -22.99 20.08 1.65
N GLU A 141 -21.65 20.01 1.74
CA GLU A 141 -20.80 21.19 1.87
C GLU A 141 -20.34 21.80 0.53
N ASP A 142 -20.54 21.10 -0.59
CA ASP A 142 -19.97 21.43 -1.93
C ASP A 142 -18.44 21.63 -1.86
N LYS A 143 -17.76 20.70 -1.19
CA LYS A 143 -16.30 20.73 -0.98
C LYS A 143 -15.68 19.38 -1.23
N VAL A 144 -14.37 19.38 -1.52
CA VAL A 144 -13.57 18.15 -1.49
C VAL A 144 -12.60 18.18 -0.32
N HIS A 145 -12.32 17.00 0.19
CA HIS A 145 -11.31 16.75 1.20
C HIS A 145 -10.24 15.85 0.59
N LEU A 146 -8.96 16.18 0.81
CA LEU A 146 -7.88 15.24 0.53
C LEU A 146 -8.01 14.10 1.54
N TRP A 147 -8.48 12.96 1.06
CA TRP A 147 -8.73 11.76 1.87
C TRP A 147 -7.43 11.01 2.14
N HIS A 148 -6.60 10.83 1.11
CA HIS A 148 -5.31 10.15 1.25
C HIS A 148 -4.31 10.64 0.20
N GLU A 149 -3.02 10.53 0.49
CA GLU A 149 -1.92 10.96 -0.38
C GLU A 149 -0.85 9.87 -0.48
N ILE A 150 -0.61 9.39 -1.69
CA ILE A 150 0.40 8.39 -2.01
C ILE A 150 1.64 9.10 -2.56
N LYS A 151 2.73 9.10 -1.77
CA LYS A 151 4.00 9.81 -2.06
C LYS A 151 5.12 8.92 -2.62
N SER A 152 4.82 7.66 -2.90
CA SER A 152 5.79 6.69 -3.39
C SER A 152 5.37 6.20 -4.78
N PRO A 153 6.28 6.15 -5.77
CA PRO A 153 5.97 5.53 -7.07
C PRO A 153 5.78 4.01 -6.96
N TRP A 154 6.23 3.41 -5.85
CA TRP A 154 6.09 1.99 -5.56
C TRP A 154 4.74 1.65 -4.91
N GLU A 155 3.99 2.67 -4.49
CA GLU A 155 2.69 2.50 -3.84
C GLU A 155 1.57 2.86 -4.81
N GLN A 156 0.51 2.05 -4.82
CA GLN A 156 -0.57 2.17 -5.78
C GLN A 156 -1.91 1.80 -5.15
N VAL A 157 -2.99 2.33 -5.72
CA VAL A 157 -4.34 1.87 -5.42
C VAL A 157 -4.52 0.44 -5.93
N PHE A 158 -4.88 -0.47 -5.02
CA PHE A 158 -5.09 -1.90 -5.27
C PHE A 158 -6.59 -2.28 -5.35
N GLY A 159 -7.47 -1.33 -5.03
CA GLY A 159 -8.92 -1.48 -5.07
C GLY A 159 -9.58 -0.73 -3.92
N THR A 160 -10.89 -0.91 -3.77
CA THR A 160 -11.66 -0.36 -2.65
C THR A 160 -11.03 -0.78 -1.32
N ASN A 161 -10.73 0.21 -0.49
CA ASN A 161 -10.09 0.12 0.80
C ASN A 161 -8.70 -0.50 0.80
N LYS A 162 -7.98 -0.53 -0.33
CA LYS A 162 -6.68 -1.24 -0.40
C LYS A 162 -5.60 -0.43 -1.12
N LEU A 163 -4.43 -0.36 -0.47
CA LEU A 163 -3.19 0.06 -1.09
C LEU A 163 -2.22 -1.12 -1.16
N GLY A 164 -1.40 -1.12 -2.20
CA GLY A 164 -0.29 -2.06 -2.34
C GLY A 164 0.99 -1.32 -2.64
N TRP A 165 2.09 -1.85 -2.10
CA TRP A 165 3.43 -1.35 -2.31
C TRP A 165 4.28 -2.47 -2.91
N ASN A 166 4.94 -2.22 -4.03
CA ASN A 166 5.87 -3.17 -4.63
C ASN A 166 7.12 -2.45 -5.16
N TRP A 167 8.26 -2.73 -4.52
CA TRP A 167 9.57 -2.32 -5.02
C TRP A 167 10.24 -3.47 -5.75
N GLU A 168 9.68 -3.79 -6.92
CA GLU A 168 10.19 -4.78 -7.87
C GLU A 168 10.45 -6.17 -7.24
N GLY A 169 9.60 -6.60 -6.31
CA GLY A 169 9.69 -7.88 -5.60
C GLY A 169 10.69 -7.89 -4.44
N VAL A 170 11.57 -6.88 -4.33
CA VAL A 170 12.54 -6.77 -3.22
C VAL A 170 11.80 -6.60 -1.90
N ARG A 171 10.79 -5.73 -1.89
CA ARG A 171 9.90 -5.56 -0.75
C ARG A 171 8.50 -5.28 -1.28
N CYS A 172 7.53 -5.89 -0.63
CA CYS A 172 6.13 -5.83 -1.01
C CYS A 172 5.28 -5.68 0.24
N SER A 173 4.19 -4.94 0.14
CA SER A 173 3.16 -4.89 1.17
C SER A 173 1.78 -4.66 0.57
N MET A 174 0.76 -5.02 1.34
CA MET A 174 -0.61 -4.65 1.05
C MET A 174 -1.28 -4.28 2.37
N CYS A 175 -2.05 -3.21 2.37
CA CYS A 175 -2.83 -2.79 3.52
C CYS A 175 -4.30 -2.55 3.16
N ARG A 176 -5.16 -2.72 4.18
CA ARG A 176 -6.54 -2.28 4.16
C ARG A 176 -6.65 -0.96 4.91
N LEU A 177 -7.41 -0.03 4.35
CA LEU A 177 -7.73 1.26 4.96
C LEU A 177 -9.15 1.24 5.56
N ASP A 178 -9.41 2.12 6.51
CA ASP A 178 -10.76 2.49 6.94
C ASP A 178 -11.31 3.70 6.14
N GLN A 179 -12.52 4.13 6.49
CA GLN A 179 -13.18 5.29 5.88
C GLN A 179 -12.45 6.63 6.06
N ASN A 180 -11.46 6.72 6.96
CA ASN A 180 -10.65 7.92 7.17
C ASN A 180 -9.32 7.86 6.39
N GLY A 181 -9.04 6.75 5.70
CA GLY A 181 -7.79 6.51 5.03
C GLY A 181 -6.68 6.03 5.97
N ASP A 182 -7.00 5.60 7.19
CA ASP A 182 -6.05 5.04 8.15
C ASP A 182 -5.89 3.53 7.94
N THR A 183 -4.66 3.01 8.03
CA THR A 183 -4.43 1.56 7.91
C THR A 183 -5.05 0.81 9.09
N VAL A 184 -5.88 -0.19 8.77
CA VAL A 184 -6.49 -1.08 9.76
C VAL A 184 -5.93 -2.49 9.72
N SER A 185 -5.38 -2.95 8.60
CA SER A 185 -4.73 -4.26 8.53
C SER A 185 -3.74 -4.32 7.39
N GLY A 186 -2.83 -5.30 7.40
CA GLY A 186 -1.89 -5.46 6.30
C GLY A 186 -0.87 -6.56 6.49
N VAL A 187 0.04 -6.64 5.52
CA VAL A 187 1.13 -7.61 5.50
C VAL A 187 2.33 -7.03 4.75
N CYS A 188 3.54 -7.45 5.10
CA CYS A 188 4.78 -7.13 4.40
C CYS A 188 5.56 -8.42 4.14
N PHE A 189 6.29 -8.46 3.04
CA PHE A 189 7.20 -9.55 2.70
C PHE A 189 8.30 -9.04 1.76
N MET A 190 9.43 -9.75 1.71
CA MET A 190 10.62 -9.29 1.00
C MET A 190 11.48 -10.45 0.48
N GLU A 191 12.13 -10.18 -0.65
CA GLU A 191 13.20 -10.99 -1.24
C GLU A 191 14.51 -10.20 -1.12
N GLU A 192 15.38 -10.63 -0.21
CA GLU A 192 16.66 -9.95 0.04
C GLU A 192 17.83 -10.78 -0.51
N ALA A 193 18.65 -10.14 -1.35
CA ALA A 193 19.84 -10.73 -1.95
C ALA A 193 21.08 -9.81 -1.89
N ALA A 194 20.87 -8.50 -1.79
CA ALA A 194 21.92 -7.49 -1.77
C ALA A 194 22.69 -7.48 -0.45
N TRP A 195 22.01 -7.67 0.68
CA TRP A 195 22.62 -7.61 2.03
C TRP A 195 22.97 -8.99 2.60
N SER A 196 22.69 -10.02 1.83
CA SER A 196 22.94 -11.42 2.15
C SER A 196 24.12 -12.00 1.35
N ASN A 197 25.02 -11.14 0.83
CA ASN A 197 26.15 -11.53 -0.03
C ASN A 197 25.73 -12.39 -1.24
N GLY A 198 24.54 -12.11 -1.80
CA GLY A 198 23.96 -12.84 -2.94
C GLY A 198 23.15 -14.08 -2.58
N LYS A 199 22.97 -14.40 -1.28
CA LYS A 199 22.10 -15.50 -0.82
C LYS A 199 20.65 -15.02 -0.77
N GLU A 200 19.82 -15.46 -1.71
CA GLU A 200 18.37 -15.18 -1.66
C GLU A 200 17.78 -15.57 -0.30
N THR A 201 17.28 -14.59 0.43
CA THR A 201 16.61 -14.74 1.72
C THR A 201 15.18 -14.22 1.59
N PHE A 202 14.21 -15.05 1.96
CA PHE A 202 12.80 -14.75 1.84
C PHE A 202 12.23 -14.49 3.23
N LEU A 203 11.68 -13.31 3.45
CA LEU A 203 11.09 -12.93 4.74
C LEU A 203 9.61 -12.57 4.55
N VAL A 204 8.79 -12.98 5.50
CA VAL A 204 7.36 -12.65 5.58
C VAL A 204 7.02 -12.09 6.96
N THR A 205 6.05 -11.20 7.07
CA THR A 205 5.51 -10.79 8.36
C THR A 205 4.26 -11.58 8.70
N MET A 206 3.98 -11.74 9.98
CA MET A 206 2.63 -12.04 10.43
C MET A 206 1.68 -10.94 9.92
N PRO A 207 0.57 -11.27 9.22
CA PRO A 207 -0.45 -10.27 8.94
C PRO A 207 -0.95 -9.63 10.23
N PHE A 208 -1.11 -8.31 10.21
CA PHE A 208 -1.57 -7.55 11.37
C PHE A 208 -2.98 -7.01 11.14
N ASP A 209 -3.75 -6.94 12.22
CA ASP A 209 -5.05 -6.27 12.27
C ASP A 209 -5.03 -5.32 13.47
N LEU A 210 -5.23 -4.03 13.19
CA LEU A 210 -5.31 -2.93 14.15
C LEU A 210 -6.75 -2.60 14.54
N SER A 211 -7.73 -3.19 13.84
CA SER A 211 -9.16 -3.03 14.13
C SER A 211 -9.70 -4.07 15.11
N ASP A 212 -8.95 -5.14 15.36
CA ASP A 212 -9.34 -6.21 16.27
C ASP A 212 -8.76 -6.00 17.69
N ASP A 213 -9.64 -6.09 18.69
CA ASP A 213 -9.28 -6.13 20.10
C ASP A 213 -8.69 -7.51 20.50
N GLN A 214 -8.88 -8.55 19.67
CA GLN A 214 -8.21 -9.84 19.83
C GLN A 214 -6.75 -9.75 19.40
N LYS A 215 -5.88 -9.63 20.40
CA LYS A 215 -4.45 -9.81 20.23
C LYS A 215 -4.17 -11.23 19.72
N PHE A 216 -3.55 -11.31 18.55
CA PHE A 216 -2.96 -12.56 18.06
C PHE A 216 -2.06 -13.15 19.16
N VAL A 217 -2.24 -14.43 19.46
CA VAL A 217 -1.49 -15.11 20.53
C VAL A 217 -0.18 -15.63 19.98
N TRP A 218 0.92 -15.02 20.41
CA TRP A 218 2.27 -15.47 20.08
C TRP A 218 2.61 -16.74 20.84
N THR A 219 3.30 -17.66 20.15
CA THR A 219 3.91 -18.82 20.79
C THR A 219 5.38 -18.52 21.08
N GLU A 220 5.93 -19.15 22.12
CA GLU A 220 7.37 -19.08 22.44
C GLU A 220 8.24 -19.43 21.22
N LYS A 221 7.76 -20.32 20.36
CA LYS A 221 8.47 -20.70 19.14
C LYS A 221 8.49 -19.58 18.10
N MET A 222 7.38 -18.87 17.91
CA MET A 222 7.32 -17.71 17.03
C MET A 222 8.22 -16.58 17.52
N GLU A 223 8.20 -16.30 18.83
CA GLU A 223 9.07 -15.30 19.46
C GLU A 223 10.55 -15.62 19.24
N ASN A 224 10.92 -16.91 19.36
CA ASN A 224 12.28 -17.37 19.15
C ASN A 224 12.71 -17.42 17.67
N GLU A 225 11.78 -17.54 16.71
CA GLU A 225 12.09 -17.69 15.28
C GLU A 225 11.94 -16.38 14.48
N ALA A 226 11.26 -15.37 15.03
CA ALA A 226 11.07 -14.06 14.42
C ALA A 226 12.28 -13.12 14.57
N TYR A 227 12.36 -12.13 13.68
CA TYR A 227 13.32 -11.02 13.69
C TYR A 227 12.57 -9.70 13.68
N TYR A 228 12.83 -8.82 14.63
CA TYR A 228 12.09 -7.58 14.79
C TYR A 228 12.84 -6.37 14.21
N SER A 229 12.16 -5.59 13.37
CA SER A 229 12.63 -4.31 12.84
C SER A 229 11.95 -3.16 13.59
N ARG A 230 12.73 -2.31 14.28
CA ARG A 230 12.21 -1.13 15.00
C ARG A 230 11.77 -0.02 14.06
N GLU A 231 12.42 0.12 12.91
CA GLU A 231 12.05 1.09 11.88
C GLU A 231 10.64 0.82 11.35
N ASP A 232 10.35 -0.44 11.05
CA ASP A 232 9.08 -0.88 10.47
C ASP A 232 8.01 -1.18 11.54
N ASP A 233 8.46 -1.42 12.77
CA ASP A 233 7.65 -1.94 13.88
C ASP A 233 6.96 -3.28 13.52
N LEU A 234 7.72 -4.19 12.91
CA LEU A 234 7.22 -5.47 12.39
C LEU A 234 8.18 -6.63 12.70
N PHE A 235 7.59 -7.82 12.89
CA PHE A 235 8.29 -9.09 13.03
C PHE A 235 8.34 -9.83 11.70
N PHE A 236 9.54 -10.22 11.30
CA PHE A 236 9.84 -10.93 10.07
C PHE A 236 10.25 -12.37 10.37
N PHE A 237 9.72 -13.29 9.57
CA PHE A 237 9.96 -14.72 9.64
C PHE A 237 10.69 -15.14 8.37
N PRO A 238 11.91 -15.67 8.48
CA PRO A 238 12.57 -16.26 7.32
C PRO A 238 11.86 -17.55 6.92
N VAL A 239 11.58 -17.73 5.64
CA VAL A 239 10.90 -18.90 5.09
C VAL A 239 11.72 -19.49 3.94
N THR A 240 11.42 -20.72 3.53
CA THR A 240 12.00 -21.24 2.28
C THR A 240 11.39 -20.53 1.08
N LYS A 241 12.04 -20.68 -0.09
CA LYS A 241 11.53 -20.13 -1.35
C LYS A 241 10.14 -20.67 -1.70
N GLU A 242 9.93 -21.97 -1.50
CA GLU A 242 8.66 -22.65 -1.79
C GLU A 242 7.55 -22.15 -0.86
N GLN A 243 7.85 -22.00 0.44
CA GLN A 243 6.94 -21.44 1.42
C GLN A 243 6.59 -19.99 1.10
N TYR A 244 7.57 -19.16 0.75
CA TYR A 244 7.36 -17.78 0.33
C TYR A 244 6.44 -17.68 -0.89
N GLN A 245 6.70 -18.49 -1.92
CA GLN A 245 5.88 -18.53 -3.13
C GLN A 245 4.45 -18.96 -2.83
N GLU A 246 4.25 -19.94 -1.93
CA GLU A 246 2.91 -20.37 -1.51
C GLU A 246 2.16 -19.24 -0.79
N LEU A 247 2.81 -18.58 0.18
CA LEU A 247 2.20 -17.50 0.97
C LEU A 247 1.87 -16.26 0.12
N THR A 248 2.76 -15.88 -0.79
CA THR A 248 2.67 -14.60 -1.54
C THR A 248 1.96 -14.72 -2.89
N LYS A 249 1.64 -15.93 -3.35
CA LYS A 249 1.01 -16.17 -4.67
C LYS A 249 -0.22 -15.29 -4.92
N ARG A 250 -1.14 -15.23 -3.94
CA ARG A 250 -2.39 -14.46 -4.07
C ARG A 250 -2.14 -12.97 -4.23
N PHE A 251 -1.09 -12.42 -3.62
CA PHE A 251 -0.72 -11.02 -3.80
C PHE A 251 -0.30 -10.74 -5.24
N TYR A 252 0.61 -11.54 -5.80
CA TYR A 252 1.13 -11.30 -7.16
C TYR A 252 0.05 -11.53 -8.25
N GLU A 253 -0.86 -12.48 -8.02
CA GLU A 253 -2.06 -12.65 -8.85
C GLU A 253 -2.94 -11.38 -8.80
N SER A 254 -3.13 -10.80 -7.62
CA SER A 254 -3.90 -9.58 -7.41
C SER A 254 -3.22 -8.34 -7.96
N GLU A 255 -1.89 -8.22 -7.88
CA GLU A 255 -1.17 -7.12 -8.52
C GLU A 255 -1.41 -7.10 -10.04
N THR A 256 -1.28 -8.26 -10.68
CA THR A 256 -1.54 -8.39 -12.12
C THR A 256 -2.97 -8.01 -12.49
N LEU A 257 -3.94 -8.39 -11.66
CA LEU A 257 -5.35 -8.05 -11.86
C LEU A 257 -5.63 -6.56 -11.61
N THR A 258 -4.96 -5.96 -10.63
CA THR A 258 -5.09 -4.54 -10.28
C THR A 258 -4.81 -3.65 -11.47
N ASP A 259 -3.72 -3.91 -12.20
CA ASP A 259 -3.39 -3.14 -13.40
C ASP A 259 -4.48 -3.22 -14.48
N GLN A 260 -5.15 -4.37 -14.60
CA GLN A 260 -6.22 -4.56 -15.58
C GLN A 260 -7.52 -3.88 -15.14
N GLU A 261 -7.91 -4.01 -13.87
CA GLU A 261 -9.15 -3.45 -13.34
C GLU A 261 -9.06 -1.93 -13.17
N ARG A 262 -7.91 -1.41 -12.71
CA ARG A 262 -7.69 0.04 -12.54
C ARG A 262 -7.87 0.82 -13.83
N LYS A 263 -7.50 0.24 -14.98
CA LYS A 263 -7.73 0.84 -16.30
C LYS A 263 -9.20 1.03 -16.64
N LYS A 264 -10.09 0.17 -16.11
CA LYS A 264 -11.54 0.26 -16.35
C LYS A 264 -12.19 1.42 -15.62
N VAL A 265 -11.61 1.83 -14.49
CA VAL A 265 -12.02 2.99 -13.71
C VAL A 265 -11.12 4.21 -13.95
N GLY A 266 -10.27 4.13 -14.97
CA GLY A 266 -9.32 5.17 -15.34
C GLY A 266 -9.84 6.03 -16.49
N TYR A 267 -9.67 7.33 -16.34
CA TYR A 267 -10.20 8.34 -17.26
C TYR A 267 -9.21 9.46 -17.48
N THR A 268 -9.29 10.07 -18.65
CA THR A 268 -8.69 11.38 -18.91
C THR A 268 -9.61 12.50 -18.44
N TYR A 269 -9.06 13.71 -18.30
CA TYR A 269 -9.85 14.87 -17.89
C TYR A 269 -11.03 15.18 -18.83
N ASP A 270 -10.83 15.08 -20.14
CA ASP A 270 -11.89 15.36 -21.12
C ASP A 270 -13.03 14.33 -21.03
N GLU A 271 -12.71 13.06 -20.74
CA GLU A 271 -13.72 12.02 -20.54
C GLU A 271 -14.59 12.29 -19.30
N LEU A 272 -13.97 12.66 -18.17
CA LEU A 272 -14.72 12.98 -16.95
C LEU A 272 -15.52 14.29 -17.07
N SER A 273 -14.98 15.28 -17.78
CA SER A 273 -15.65 16.57 -17.93
C SER A 273 -16.71 16.60 -19.03
N GLY A 274 -16.93 15.48 -19.73
CA GLY A 274 -17.89 15.36 -20.83
C GLY A 274 -17.49 16.19 -22.08
N LYS A 275 -16.21 16.53 -22.21
CA LYS A 275 -15.68 17.34 -23.31
C LYS A 275 -15.17 16.44 -24.44
N LYS A 276 -15.00 17.04 -25.62
CA LYS A 276 -14.32 16.39 -26.73
C LYS A 276 -12.84 16.23 -26.40
N MET A 277 -12.34 15.01 -26.47
CA MET A 277 -10.94 14.67 -26.19
C MET A 277 -9.95 15.49 -27.03
N CYS A 278 -9.04 16.19 -26.34
CA CYS A 278 -7.92 16.92 -26.94
C CYS A 278 -6.74 15.99 -27.26
N GLU A 279 -5.72 16.53 -27.95
CA GLU A 279 -4.53 15.76 -28.32
C GLU A 279 -3.78 15.22 -27.08
N GLN A 280 -3.69 16.02 -26.02
CA GLN A 280 -2.99 15.63 -24.79
C GLN A 280 -3.71 14.47 -24.08
N CYS A 281 -5.03 14.57 -23.88
CA CYS A 281 -5.82 13.46 -23.32
C CYS A 281 -5.75 12.21 -24.21
N THR A 282 -5.75 12.37 -25.54
CA THR A 282 -5.58 11.24 -26.47
C THR A 282 -4.26 10.51 -26.23
N LYS A 283 -3.16 11.25 -26.03
CA LYS A 283 -1.83 10.67 -25.73
C LYS A 283 -1.82 9.99 -24.36
N MET A 284 -2.34 10.66 -23.33
CA MET A 284 -2.41 10.12 -21.98
C MET A 284 -3.16 8.79 -21.94
N LYS A 285 -4.33 8.74 -22.59
CA LYS A 285 -5.12 7.51 -22.71
C LYS A 285 -4.32 6.38 -23.36
N ALA A 286 -3.71 6.64 -24.52
CA ALA A 286 -2.96 5.61 -25.25
C ALA A 286 -1.74 5.05 -24.49
N ILE A 287 -1.14 5.83 -23.59
CA ILE A 287 0.04 5.41 -22.82
C ILE A 287 -0.37 4.66 -21.55
N TYR A 288 -1.40 5.13 -20.84
CA TYR A 288 -1.67 4.71 -19.47
C TYR A 288 -2.95 3.88 -19.29
N LEU A 289 -3.90 3.96 -20.23
CA LEU A 289 -5.21 3.28 -20.17
C LEU A 289 -5.34 2.28 -21.32
#